data_AF-A0A419I894-F1
#
_entry.id   AF-A0A419I894-F1
#
_cell.length_a   1.000
_cell.length_b   1.000
_cell.length_c   1.000
_cell.angle_alpha   90.00
_cell.angle_beta   90.00
_cell.angle_gamma   90.00
#
_symmetry.space_group_name_H-M   'P 1'
#
loop_
_entity.id
_entity.type
_entity.pdbx_description
1 polymer ?
#
loop_
_entity_poly.entity_id
_entity_poly.type
_entity_poly.pdbx_seq_one_letter_code
_entity_poly.pdbx_strand_id
1 'polypeptide(L)' 'MRDQTGLPDRDGRRRAEPLTLGANTWAAGPDHAIGLQNKSTGAHVKDNKLDPPIKCEVGIDKSSRKRYQGPEPKCEP' A
#
# COMPACT_ATOMS: atom_id res chain seq x y z
N MET A 1 -19.53 -7.09 16.80
CA MET A 1 -18.43 -7.90 16.23
C MET A 1 -18.84 -8.17 14.78
N ARG A 2 -18.30 -7.42 13.80
CA ARG A 2 -18.71 -7.56 12.38
C ARG A 2 -17.76 -8.53 11.70
N ASP A 3 -18.36 -9.57 11.12
CA ASP A 3 -17.74 -10.68 10.41
C ASP A 3 -17.05 -10.19 9.12
N GLN A 4 -15.77 -10.51 8.94
CA GLN A 4 -14.94 -10.16 7.78
C GLN A 4 -15.02 -11.23 6.67
N THR A 5 -16.23 -11.64 6.27
CA THR A 5 -16.39 -12.55 5.13
C THR A 5 -16.47 -11.79 3.81
N GLY A 6 -15.30 -11.51 3.24
CA GLY A 6 -15.19 -11.20 1.81
C GLY A 6 -15.73 -12.38 0.99
N LEU A 7 -16.77 -12.12 0.19
CA LEU A 7 -17.39 -13.10 -0.69
C LEU A 7 -16.36 -13.59 -1.73
N PRO A 8 -16.23 -14.91 -1.97
CA PRO A 8 -15.31 -15.44 -2.98
C PRO A 8 -15.76 -15.08 -4.40
N ASP A 9 -14.80 -14.89 -5.30
CA ASP A 9 -15.06 -14.77 -6.74
C ASP A 9 -15.57 -16.11 -7.31
N ARG A 10 -16.13 -16.10 -8.53
CA ARG A 10 -16.64 -17.27 -9.26
C ARG A 10 -15.62 -18.41 -9.46
N ASP A 11 -14.34 -18.12 -9.22
CA ASP A 11 -13.21 -19.07 -9.27
C ASP A 11 -12.75 -19.60 -7.88
N GLY A 12 -13.46 -19.29 -6.79
CA GLY A 12 -13.11 -19.75 -5.44
C GLY A 12 -11.86 -19.11 -4.83
N ARG A 13 -11.20 -18.18 -5.53
CA ARG A 13 -10.12 -17.35 -4.97
C ARG A 13 -10.74 -16.18 -4.21
N ARG A 14 -10.32 -15.97 -2.95
CA ARG A 14 -10.63 -14.71 -2.25
C ARG A 14 -10.03 -13.58 -3.09
N ARG A 15 -10.84 -12.61 -3.51
CA ARG A 15 -10.30 -11.36 -4.04
C ARG A 15 -9.47 -10.74 -2.92
N ALA A 16 -8.22 -10.41 -3.19
CA ALA A 16 -7.50 -9.52 -2.31
C ALA A 16 -8.25 -8.19 -2.29
N GLU A 17 -8.74 -7.79 -1.12
CA GLU A 17 -9.34 -6.47 -0.97
C GLU A 17 -8.24 -5.40 -1.10
N PRO A 18 -8.53 -4.25 -1.73
CA PRO A 18 -7.57 -3.18 -1.88
C PRO A 18 -7.13 -2.64 -0.50
N LEU A 19 -5.83 -2.64 -0.24
CA LEU A 19 -5.24 -2.11 0.98
C LEU A 19 -5.35 -0.57 0.99
N THR A 20 -5.92 0.01 2.05
CA THR A 20 -5.92 1.47 2.26
C THR A 20 -5.01 1.82 3.44
N LEU A 21 -3.99 2.63 3.17
CA LEU A 21 -3.03 3.14 4.15
C LEU A 21 -3.17 4.67 4.22
N GLY A 22 -3.75 5.19 5.30
CA GLY A 22 -3.81 6.63 5.47
C GLY A 22 -3.97 7.12 6.90
N ALA A 23 -3.75 8.42 7.07
CA ALA A 23 -3.75 9.12 8.36
C ALA A 23 -2.71 8.58 9.37
N ASN A 24 -1.61 7.98 8.89
CA ASN A 24 -0.52 7.51 9.74
C ASN A 24 0.60 8.54 9.82
N THR A 25 1.36 8.49 10.92
CA THR A 25 2.66 9.17 11.03
C THR A 25 3.75 8.11 11.02
N TRP A 26 4.64 8.19 10.04
CA TRP A 26 5.80 7.32 9.93
C TRP A 26 6.97 8.02 10.63
N ALA A 27 7.26 7.59 11.85
CA ALA A 27 8.33 8.14 12.67
C ALA A 27 9.65 7.37 12.45
N ALA A 28 10.77 8.11 12.52
CA ALA A 28 12.15 7.74 12.16
C ALA A 28 12.58 6.25 12.21
N GLY A 29 13.38 5.85 11.20
CA GLY A 29 14.12 4.57 11.19
C GLY A 29 14.43 4.01 9.79
N PRO A 30 13.47 3.92 8.87
CA PRO A 30 13.69 3.34 7.55
C PRO A 30 13.95 4.38 6.44
N ASP A 31 14.65 3.96 5.39
CA ASP A 31 14.91 4.77 4.19
C ASP A 31 13.64 5.06 3.36
N HIS A 32 12.62 4.20 3.50
CA HIS A 32 11.29 4.33 2.89
C HIS A 32 10.15 3.95 3.85
N ALA A 33 8.98 4.57 3.72
CA ALA A 33 7.84 4.34 4.62
C ALA A 33 6.94 3.16 4.19
N ILE A 34 6.68 2.98 2.90
CA ILE A 34 5.74 1.99 2.37
C ILE A 34 6.36 1.25 1.18
N GLY A 35 6.54 -0.07 1.30
CA GLY A 35 6.98 -0.94 0.19
C GLY A 35 5.84 -1.80 -0.35
N LEU A 36 5.46 -1.60 -1.61
CA LEU A 36 4.42 -2.37 -2.31
C LEU A 36 5.05 -3.37 -3.29
N GLN A 37 4.93 -4.65 -2.94
CA GLN A 37 5.60 -5.75 -3.64
C GLN A 37 4.72 -7.01 -3.77
N ASN A 38 5.18 -7.99 -4.56
CA ASN A 38 4.56 -9.32 -4.70
C ASN A 38 3.13 -9.30 -5.25
N LYS A 39 2.88 -8.53 -6.32
CA LYS A 39 1.56 -8.39 -6.97
C LYS A 39 0.49 -7.78 -6.04
N SER A 40 0.92 -6.94 -5.09
CA SER A 40 0.03 -6.17 -4.21
C SER A 40 -0.60 -5.01 -4.99
N THR A 41 -1.63 -5.32 -5.77
CA THR A 41 -2.31 -4.35 -6.65
C THR A 41 -3.50 -3.69 -5.96
N GLY A 42 -3.85 -2.47 -6.37
CA GLY A 42 -5.04 -1.77 -5.86
C GLY A 42 -4.82 -1.02 -4.55
N ALA A 43 -3.58 -0.81 -4.12
CA ALA A 43 -3.30 -0.09 -2.88
C ALA A 43 -3.66 1.40 -2.99
N HIS A 44 -4.28 1.95 -1.94
CA HIS A 44 -4.62 3.35 -1.81
C HIS A 44 -3.83 3.97 -0.65
N VAL A 45 -2.91 4.89 -0.96
CA VAL A 45 -2.06 5.60 0.01
C VAL A 45 -2.47 7.06 0.02
N LYS A 46 -2.87 7.60 1.18
CA LYS A 46 -3.29 9.00 1.31
C LYS A 46 -3.10 9.55 2.71
N ASP A 47 -2.99 10.85 2.83
CA ASP A 47 -3.04 11.57 4.11
C ASP A 47 -2.01 11.10 5.16
N ASN A 48 -0.86 10.55 4.73
CA ASN A 48 0.22 10.16 5.64
C ASN A 48 1.16 11.34 5.89
N LYS A 49 1.81 11.33 7.05
CA LYS A 49 2.87 12.27 7.42
C LYS A 49 4.18 11.52 7.55
N LEU A 50 5.23 12.10 6.98
CA LEU A 50 6.58 11.56 6.98
C LEU A 50 7.46 12.44 7.85
N ASP A 51 8.24 11.82 8.72
CA ASP A 51 9.34 12.53 9.36
C ASP A 51 10.37 12.98 8.30
N PRO A 52 11.02 14.15 8.47
CA PRO A 52 11.99 14.69 7.50
C PRO A 52 13.12 13.75 7.05
N PRO A 53 13.63 12.82 7.88
CA PRO A 53 14.66 11.86 7.44
C PRO A 53 14.17 10.82 6.43
N ILE A 54 12.85 10.59 6.31
CA ILE A 54 12.30 9.62 5.37
C ILE A 54 12.31 10.23 3.96
N LYS A 55 13.17 9.69 3.10
CA LYS A 55 13.37 10.22 1.74
C LYS A 55 12.30 9.76 0.75
N CYS A 56 11.61 8.67 1.07
CA CYS A 56 10.62 8.08 0.18
C CYS A 56 9.37 7.61 0.94
N GLU A 57 8.20 8.13 0.54
CA GLU A 57 6.92 7.66 1.08
C GLU A 57 6.57 6.27 0.59
N VAL A 58 6.65 6.05 -0.74
CA VAL A 58 6.20 4.83 -1.40
C VAL A 58 7.24 4.32 -2.38
N GLY A 59 7.69 3.09 -2.16
CA GLY A 59 8.36 2.25 -3.14
C GLY A 59 7.37 1.24 -3.73
N ILE A 60 7.38 1.06 -5.05
CA ILE A 60 6.49 0.10 -5.73
C ILE A 60 7.23 -0.67 -6.82
N ASP A 61 7.13 -1.99 -6.78
CA ASP A 61 7.58 -2.82 -7.89
C ASP A 61 6.58 -2.77 -9.05
N LYS A 62 7.04 -3.05 -10.29
CA LYS A 62 6.21 -2.96 -11.49
C LYS A 62 4.94 -3.83 -11.41
N SER A 63 5.00 -5.00 -10.77
CA SER A 63 3.88 -5.93 -10.64
C SER A 63 2.75 -5.40 -9.75
N SER A 64 3.05 -4.45 -8.86
CA SER A 64 2.12 -3.89 -7.87
C SER A 64 1.49 -2.57 -8.30
N ARG A 65 1.95 -1.94 -9.39
CA ARG A 65 1.45 -0.64 -9.90
C ARG A 65 -0.02 -0.64 -10.35
N LYS A 66 -0.57 -1.79 -10.69
CA LYS A 66 -1.92 -1.89 -11.24
C LYS A 66 -2.94 -1.36 -10.23
N ARG A 67 -3.72 -0.35 -10.64
CA ARG A 67 -4.79 0.28 -9.83
C ARG A 67 -4.29 0.95 -8.54
N TYR A 68 -2.99 1.24 -8.41
CA TYR A 68 -2.46 2.03 -7.30
C TYR A 68 -3.01 3.45 -7.32
N GLN A 69 -3.32 4.01 -6.15
CA GLN A 69 -3.75 5.40 -5.96
C GLN A 69 -2.97 5.99 -4.79
N GLY A 70 -2.28 7.10 -5.00
CA GLY A 70 -1.52 7.77 -3.95
C GLY A 70 -0.37 8.60 -4.51
N PRO A 71 0.56 9.03 -3.64
CA PRO A 71 1.76 9.77 -4.04
C PRO A 71 2.56 9.03 -5.11
N GLU A 72 3.25 9.80 -5.96
CA GLU A 72 4.14 9.23 -6.96
C GLU A 72 5.22 8.36 -6.29
N PRO A 73 5.37 7.09 -6.70
CA PRO A 73 6.42 6.23 -6.16
C PRO A 73 7.80 6.71 -6.60
N LYS A 74 8.70 6.95 -5.64
CA LYS A 74 10.02 7.57 -5.90
C LYS A 74 11.21 6.66 -5.62
N CYS A 75 10.98 5.47 -5.09
CA CYS A 75 12.04 4.53 -4.74
C CYS A 75 11.70 3.10 -5.14
N GLU A 76 12.73 2.25 -5.08
CA GLU A 76 12.53 0.80 -5.05
C GLU A 76 11.86 0.39 -3.71
N PRO A 77 10.97 -0.62 -3.74
CA PRO A 77 10.22 -1.10 -2.58
C PRO A 77 11.07 -1.88 -1.57
#